data_AF-A0A9P7WQX2-F1
#
_entry.id   AF-A0A9P7WQX2-F1
#
_cell.length_a   1.000
_cell.length_b   1.000
_cell.length_c   1.000
_cell.angle_alpha   90.00
_cell.angle_beta   90.00
_cell.angle_gamma   90.00
#
_symmetry.space_group_name_H-M   'P 1'
#
loop_
_entity.id
_entity.type
_entity.pdbx_description
1 polymer ?
#
loop_
_entity_poly.entity_id
_entity_poly.type
_entity_poly.pdbx_seq_one_letter_code
_entity_poly.pdbx_strand_id
1 'polypeptide(L)'
;MSFLAKMFGSAASPRSTALELSDDESIYRAQREALIAEDRSLRFDHQVKYTAALGANGNTDTLTRADEIIRNLREEEEETVWSKVMDDVPQIFPGMRFLTAKKIIQGTQLFGWMRKMPKGALLHAHMDAMCDAQFLINEAFKHGDMMHVRTPNIISDSSSLKDTLPNFSALPLDRTDGISPVTITHPDYKVGEWVPVNRVRGAFPSDLGGQDGFDKWVLSALRIDPAEAYSRYNSSEKIWTKFGSTFGVARGLLAFEPVLAAYLRELLLFSISDGISYVECRMDFLGK
;
A
#
# COMPACT_ATOMS: atom_id res chain seq x y z
N MET A 1 -15.01 68.34 -50.50
CA MET A 1 -14.40 67.63 -49.37
C MET A 1 -13.02 67.16 -49.82
N SER A 2 -12.01 67.97 -49.52
CA SER A 2 -10.96 67.68 -48.53
C SER A 2 -9.87 66.79 -49.12
N PHE A 3 -8.87 67.38 -49.79
CA PHE A 3 -7.61 67.89 -49.23
C PHE A 3 -6.54 66.80 -49.01
N LEU A 4 -5.40 67.03 -49.68
CA LEU A 4 -4.01 66.74 -49.30
C LEU A 4 -3.32 65.48 -49.82
N ALA A 5 -2.58 65.71 -50.91
CA ALA A 5 -1.35 65.02 -51.23
C ALA A 5 -0.18 65.45 -50.31
N LYS A 6 0.69 64.47 -50.02
CA LYS A 6 2.15 64.55 -49.83
C LYS A 6 2.73 65.49 -48.76
N MET A 7 3.45 64.92 -47.79
CA MET A 7 4.89 65.17 -47.59
C MET A 7 5.50 64.21 -46.56
N PHE A 8 6.60 63.55 -46.97
CA PHE A 8 7.76 63.00 -46.24
C PHE A 8 7.72 62.78 -44.71
N GLY A 9 8.27 61.63 -44.28
CA GLY A 9 9.10 61.61 -43.06
C GLY A 9 9.24 60.30 -42.30
N SER A 10 10.38 59.64 -42.52
CA SER A 10 11.22 58.93 -41.53
C SER A 10 10.71 57.70 -40.77
N ALA A 11 11.52 56.65 -40.85
CA ALA A 11 11.52 55.45 -40.03
C ALA A 11 11.49 55.77 -38.52
N ALA A 12 10.58 55.12 -37.79
CA ALA A 12 10.66 54.98 -36.35
C ALA A 12 11.08 53.54 -36.03
N SER A 13 12.25 53.42 -35.41
CA SER A 13 12.82 52.19 -34.83
C SER A 13 11.79 51.46 -33.95
N PRO A 14 11.77 50.11 -33.90
CA PRO A 14 10.98 49.41 -32.91
C PRO A 14 11.53 49.79 -31.53
N ARG A 15 10.77 50.60 -30.79
CA ARG A 15 11.01 50.83 -29.36
C ARG A 15 10.95 49.46 -28.69
N SER A 16 12.11 49.01 -28.24
CA SER A 16 12.28 47.97 -27.25
C SER A 16 11.40 48.30 -26.04
N THR A 17 10.22 47.69 -25.96
CA THR A 17 9.39 47.70 -24.75
C THR A 17 9.95 46.65 -23.79
N ALA A 18 11.12 46.95 -23.23
CA ALA A 18 11.38 46.53 -21.87
C ALA A 18 10.51 47.45 -21.00
N LEU A 19 9.30 46.98 -20.66
CA LEU A 19 8.48 47.62 -19.64
C LEU A 19 9.30 47.56 -18.33
N GLU A 20 9.85 48.68 -17.91
CA GLU A 20 10.42 48.83 -16.57
C GLU A 20 9.30 48.49 -15.57
N LEU A 21 9.47 47.36 -14.87
CA LEU A 21 8.56 46.92 -13.81
C LEU A 21 8.50 48.04 -12.76
N SER A 22 7.32 48.33 -12.23
CA SER A 22 7.20 49.34 -11.17
C SER A 22 8.03 48.92 -9.94
N ASP A 23 8.58 49.89 -9.22
CA ASP A 23 9.41 49.64 -8.03
C ASP A 23 8.69 48.69 -7.05
N ASP A 24 7.38 48.82 -6.89
CA ASP A 24 6.54 47.94 -6.05
C ASP A 24 6.53 46.48 -6.51
N GLU A 25 6.49 46.20 -7.83
CA GLU A 25 6.51 44.83 -8.34
C GLU A 25 7.89 44.18 -8.13
N SER A 26 8.96 44.96 -8.30
CA SER A 26 10.32 44.49 -8.06
C SER A 26 10.56 44.14 -6.58
N ILE A 27 10.07 44.99 -5.66
CA ILE A 27 10.12 44.78 -4.22
C ILE A 27 9.32 43.53 -3.84
N TYR A 28 8.10 43.38 -4.37
CA TYR A 28 7.27 42.20 -4.13
C TYR A 28 7.96 40.91 -4.59
N ARG A 29 8.54 40.90 -5.80
CA ARG A 29 9.25 39.72 -6.33
C ARG A 29 10.45 39.35 -5.48
N ALA A 30 11.25 40.34 -5.05
CA ALA A 30 12.39 40.11 -4.16
C ALA A 30 11.96 39.56 -2.79
N GLN A 31 10.89 40.11 -2.19
CA GLN A 31 10.34 39.60 -0.93
C GLN A 31 9.79 38.18 -1.07
N ARG A 32 9.09 37.89 -2.17
CA ARG A 32 8.58 36.55 -2.47
C ARG A 32 9.73 35.54 -2.61
N GLU A 33 10.79 35.90 -3.33
CA GLU A 33 11.98 35.05 -3.46
C GLU A 33 12.68 34.82 -2.12
N ALA A 34 12.80 35.86 -1.29
CA ALA A 34 13.36 35.76 0.06
C ALA A 34 12.54 34.80 0.95
N LEU A 35 11.21 34.90 0.92
CA LEU A 35 10.32 34.00 1.67
C LEU A 35 10.43 32.55 1.18
N ILE A 36 10.51 32.33 -0.14
CA ILE A 36 10.70 30.98 -0.71
C ILE A 36 12.06 30.40 -0.28
N ALA A 37 13.11 31.22 -0.28
CA ALA A 37 14.44 30.80 0.14
C ALA A 37 14.47 30.46 1.65
N GLU A 38 13.83 31.29 2.49
CA GLU A 38 13.69 31.05 3.91
C GLU A 38 12.95 29.74 4.19
N ASP A 39 11.76 29.53 3.60
CA ASP A 39 10.99 28.29 3.76
C ASP A 39 11.82 27.06 3.34
N ARG A 40 12.45 27.11 2.17
CA ARG A 40 13.31 26.02 1.67
C ARG A 40 14.48 25.73 2.60
N SER A 41 15.06 26.73 3.26
CA SER A 41 16.17 26.56 4.20
C SER A 41 15.75 25.80 5.48
N LEU A 42 14.48 25.89 5.87
CA LEU A 42 13.96 25.28 7.08
C LEU A 42 13.59 23.80 6.89
N ARG A 43 13.31 23.37 5.64
CA ARG A 43 12.89 21.99 5.35
C ARG A 43 13.88 20.94 5.84
N PHE A 44 13.36 19.76 6.17
CA PHE A 44 14.18 18.62 6.59
C PHE A 44 15.15 18.17 5.48
N ASP A 45 14.71 18.24 4.22
CA ASP A 45 15.45 17.86 3.02
C ASP A 45 16.33 18.99 2.45
N HIS A 46 16.59 20.07 3.21
CA HIS A 46 17.44 21.15 2.73
C HIS A 46 18.87 20.64 2.45
N GLN A 47 19.42 21.00 1.28
CA GLN A 47 20.65 20.42 0.73
C GLN A 47 21.84 20.41 1.69
N VAL A 48 22.03 21.50 2.42
CA VAL A 48 23.10 21.62 3.41
C VAL A 48 23.03 20.54 4.49
N LYS A 49 21.83 20.09 4.88
CA LYS A 49 21.65 19.11 5.94
C LYS A 49 22.11 17.72 5.52
N TYR A 50 21.83 17.31 4.27
CA TYR A 50 22.22 15.99 3.79
C TYR A 50 23.65 15.95 3.24
N THR A 51 24.18 17.05 2.68
CA THR A 51 25.59 17.09 2.25
C THR A 51 26.52 17.07 3.45
N ALA A 52 26.14 17.72 4.55
CA ALA A 52 26.84 17.58 5.83
C ALA A 52 26.82 16.12 6.34
N ALA A 53 25.73 15.38 6.12
CA ALA A 53 25.60 13.98 6.54
C ALA A 53 26.47 13.00 5.73
N LEU A 54 26.94 13.37 4.53
CA LEU A 54 27.86 12.54 3.74
C LEU A 54 29.28 12.46 4.33
N GLY A 55 29.62 13.36 5.28
CA GLY A 55 30.94 13.42 5.89
C GLY A 55 32.07 13.77 4.92
N ALA A 56 33.33 13.62 5.37
CA ALA A 56 34.51 14.04 4.61
C ALA A 56 34.74 13.28 3.29
N ASN A 57 34.11 12.12 3.11
CA ASN A 57 34.26 11.26 1.92
C ASN A 57 33.05 11.34 0.97
N GLY A 58 32.12 12.27 1.22
CA GLY A 58 30.91 12.46 0.43
C GLY A 58 31.17 13.04 -0.96
N ASN A 59 30.59 12.43 -1.99
CA ASN A 59 30.59 13.01 -3.34
C ASN A 59 29.33 13.85 -3.56
N THR A 60 29.43 15.15 -3.27
CA THR A 60 28.33 16.12 -3.40
C THR A 60 27.82 16.24 -4.84
N ASP A 61 28.70 16.13 -5.84
CA ASP A 61 28.32 16.24 -7.26
C ASP A 61 27.44 15.06 -7.69
N THR A 62 27.80 13.85 -7.27
CA THR A 62 27.02 12.63 -7.54
C THR A 62 25.65 12.73 -6.89
N LEU A 63 25.59 13.23 -5.65
CA LEU A 63 24.33 13.40 -4.94
C LEU A 63 23.43 14.46 -5.61
N THR A 64 24.00 15.59 -5.99
CA THR A 64 23.29 16.68 -6.66
C THR A 64 22.72 16.18 -7.99
N ARG A 65 23.53 15.46 -8.76
CA ARG A 65 23.07 14.82 -10.01
C ARG A 65 21.98 13.78 -9.78
N ALA A 66 22.05 12.99 -8.71
CA ALA A 66 21.01 12.02 -8.38
C ALA A 66 19.68 12.70 -8.00
N ASP A 67 19.73 13.78 -7.21
CA ASP A 67 18.55 14.59 -6.86
C ASP A 67 17.93 15.23 -8.10
N GLU A 68 18.73 15.80 -9.01
CA GLU A 68 18.25 16.31 -10.30
C GLU A 68 17.54 15.24 -11.13
N ILE A 69 18.13 14.04 -11.25
CA ILE A 69 17.52 12.92 -11.98
C ILE A 69 16.18 12.52 -11.37
N ILE A 70 16.10 12.44 -10.03
CA ILE A 70 14.85 12.10 -9.34
C ILE A 70 13.79 13.19 -9.54
N ARG A 71 14.16 14.47 -9.50
CA ARG A 71 13.23 15.58 -9.74
C ARG A 71 12.69 15.59 -11.16
N ASN A 72 13.57 15.42 -12.15
CA ASN A 72 13.16 15.33 -13.55
C ASN A 72 12.22 14.13 -13.78
N LEU A 73 12.51 12.97 -13.17
CA LEU A 73 11.63 11.81 -13.25
C LEU A 73 10.26 12.07 -12.59
N ARG A 74 10.23 12.81 -11.47
CA ARG A 74 8.96 13.18 -10.83
C ARG A 74 8.11 14.08 -11.72
N GLU A 75 8.72 15.04 -12.40
CA GLU A 75 8.04 15.92 -13.36
C GLU A 75 7.53 15.11 -14.56
N GLU A 76 8.35 14.20 -15.09
CA GLU A 76 7.95 13.28 -16.17
C GLU A 76 6.78 12.38 -15.74
N GLU A 77 6.83 11.77 -14.56
CA GLU A 77 5.72 10.94 -14.05
C GLU A 77 4.45 11.77 -13.78
N GLU A 78 4.58 13.03 -13.35
CA GLU A 78 3.42 13.92 -13.16
C GLU A 78 2.66 14.12 -14.48
N GLU A 79 3.37 14.37 -15.58
CA GLU A 79 2.75 14.56 -16.89
C GLU A 79 2.29 13.23 -17.51
N THR A 80 3.10 12.18 -17.41
CA THR A 80 2.90 10.92 -18.15
C THR A 80 2.09 9.87 -17.41
N VAL A 81 1.97 9.96 -16.09
CA VAL A 81 1.24 9.00 -15.26
C VAL A 81 0.10 9.70 -14.52
N TRP A 82 0.43 10.74 -13.76
CA TRP A 82 -0.50 11.30 -12.79
C TRP A 82 -1.52 12.26 -13.42
N SER A 83 -1.19 12.94 -14.51
CA SER A 83 -2.12 13.86 -15.21
C SER A 83 -3.03 13.16 -16.24
N LYS A 84 -3.04 11.83 -16.31
CA LYS A 84 -3.85 11.08 -17.27
C LYS A 84 -5.28 10.87 -16.78
N VAL A 85 -6.22 10.89 -17.72
CA VAL A 85 -7.58 10.37 -17.54
C VAL A 85 -7.58 8.90 -17.95
N MET A 86 -7.98 8.01 -17.06
CA MET A 86 -8.23 6.60 -17.37
C MET A 86 -9.73 6.33 -17.30
N ASP A 87 -10.23 5.40 -18.12
CA ASP A 87 -11.68 5.11 -18.21
C ASP A 87 -12.31 4.76 -16.84
N ASP A 88 -11.56 4.08 -15.97
CA ASP A 88 -12.02 3.64 -14.64
C ASP A 88 -11.70 4.63 -13.51
N VAL A 89 -10.86 5.65 -13.76
CA VAL A 89 -10.40 6.61 -12.75
C VAL A 89 -10.45 8.03 -13.36
N PRO A 90 -11.50 8.80 -13.05
CA PRO A 90 -11.76 10.09 -13.71
C PRO A 90 -10.63 11.11 -13.57
N GLN A 91 -9.90 11.06 -12.45
CA GLN A 91 -8.71 11.87 -12.19
C GLN A 91 -7.72 11.04 -11.40
N ILE A 92 -6.56 10.78 -12.01
CA ILE A 92 -5.41 10.22 -11.33
C ILE A 92 -4.67 11.40 -10.71
N PHE A 93 -4.11 11.22 -9.51
CA PHE A 93 -3.26 12.22 -8.87
C PHE A 93 -2.47 11.59 -7.72
N PRO A 94 -1.30 12.15 -7.36
CA PRO A 94 -0.55 11.69 -6.20
C PRO A 94 -1.38 11.92 -4.93
N GLY A 95 -1.60 10.86 -4.14
CA GLY A 95 -2.39 10.94 -2.90
C GLY A 95 -3.87 10.58 -3.05
N MET A 96 -4.31 10.13 -4.24
CA MET A 96 -5.61 9.47 -4.36
C MET A 96 -5.68 8.19 -3.49
N ARG A 97 -6.88 7.61 -3.36
CA ARG A 97 -7.15 6.40 -2.58
C ARG A 97 -6.15 5.27 -2.90
N PHE A 98 -5.36 4.87 -1.89
CA PHE A 98 -4.22 3.94 -2.08
C PHE A 98 -4.58 2.62 -2.76
N LEU A 99 -5.71 1.98 -2.38
CA LEU A 99 -6.07 0.69 -2.96
C LEU A 99 -6.40 0.80 -4.47
N THR A 100 -6.83 1.98 -4.93
CA THR A 100 -6.99 2.29 -6.35
C THR A 100 -5.64 2.64 -6.99
N ALA A 101 -4.81 3.44 -6.31
CA ALA A 101 -3.51 3.90 -6.81
C ALA A 101 -2.44 2.80 -6.87
N LYS A 102 -2.57 1.73 -6.07
CA LYS A 102 -1.51 0.72 -5.86
C LYS A 102 -0.92 0.19 -7.16
N LYS A 103 -1.77 -0.21 -8.11
CA LYS A 103 -1.30 -0.77 -9.39
C LYS A 103 -0.59 0.28 -10.26
N ILE A 104 -1.02 1.54 -10.17
CA ILE A 104 -0.38 2.67 -10.85
C ILE A 104 1.00 2.92 -10.25
N ILE A 105 1.08 3.06 -8.91
CA ILE A 105 2.34 3.24 -8.17
C ILE A 105 3.35 2.13 -8.50
N GLN A 106 2.90 0.87 -8.52
CA GLN A 106 3.76 -0.28 -8.82
C GLN A 106 4.36 -0.26 -10.23
N GLY A 107 3.71 0.45 -11.17
CA GLY A 107 4.19 0.62 -12.54
C GLY A 107 5.16 1.78 -12.73
N THR A 108 5.35 2.66 -11.74
CA THR A 108 6.19 3.84 -11.93
C THR A 108 7.68 3.54 -11.76
N GLN A 109 8.52 4.26 -12.49
CA GLN A 109 9.97 4.08 -12.43
C GLN A 109 10.51 4.58 -11.09
N LEU A 110 9.96 5.67 -10.56
CA LEU A 110 10.30 6.23 -9.27
C LEU A 110 10.09 5.20 -8.16
N PHE A 111 8.92 4.53 -8.14
CA PHE A 111 8.68 3.45 -7.17
C PHE A 111 9.68 2.29 -7.35
N GLY A 112 10.03 1.96 -8.60
CA GLY A 112 11.09 1.00 -8.92
C GLY A 112 12.45 1.35 -8.31
N TRP A 113 12.82 2.63 -8.29
CA TRP A 113 14.05 3.12 -7.65
C TRP A 113 13.93 3.16 -6.13
N MET A 114 12.80 3.64 -5.60
CA MET A 114 12.55 3.71 -4.16
C MET A 114 12.68 2.34 -3.50
N ARG A 115 12.23 1.26 -4.15
CA ARG A 115 12.41 -0.13 -3.67
C ARG A 115 13.87 -0.52 -3.45
N LYS A 116 14.81 0.06 -4.19
CA LYS A 116 16.25 -0.23 -4.08
C LYS A 116 16.99 0.69 -3.12
N MET A 117 16.36 1.76 -2.64
CA MET A 117 17.00 2.68 -1.71
C MET A 117 17.27 2.02 -0.36
N PRO A 118 18.42 2.32 0.29
CA PRO A 118 18.66 1.93 1.67
C PRO A 118 17.78 2.80 2.59
N LYS A 119 16.65 2.25 3.04
CA LYS A 119 15.65 2.96 3.87
C LYS A 119 16.06 3.04 5.35
N GLY A 120 17.13 2.33 5.74
CA GLY A 120 17.59 2.32 7.13
C GLY A 120 16.68 1.46 8.00
N ALA A 121 15.76 2.07 8.74
CA ALA A 121 14.98 1.40 9.78
C ALA A 121 13.46 1.53 9.60
N LEU A 122 12.74 0.43 9.86
CA LEU A 122 11.28 0.41 9.98
C LEU A 122 10.90 0.41 11.47
N LEU A 123 10.56 1.59 12.00
CA LEU A 123 10.35 1.82 13.44
C LEU A 123 8.88 1.74 13.88
N HIS A 124 7.97 1.49 12.94
CA HIS A 124 6.55 1.31 13.23
C HIS A 124 5.98 0.25 12.30
N ALA A 125 5.90 -0.97 12.81
CA ALA A 125 5.28 -2.09 12.13
C ALA A 125 4.47 -2.91 13.13
N HIS A 126 3.32 -3.44 12.71
CA HIS A 126 2.63 -4.51 13.43
C HIS A 126 3.03 -5.82 12.77
N MET A 127 3.71 -6.72 13.49
CA MET A 127 4.36 -7.88 12.88
C MET A 127 3.37 -8.71 12.06
N ASP A 128 2.18 -8.96 12.61
CA ASP A 128 1.10 -9.76 12.04
C ASP A 128 0.46 -9.16 10.78
N ALA A 129 0.89 -7.97 10.36
CA ALA A 129 0.47 -7.29 9.13
C ALA A 129 1.62 -7.01 8.14
N MET A 130 2.80 -7.60 8.33
CA MET A 130 3.99 -7.28 7.53
C MET A 130 4.18 -8.15 6.28
N CYS A 131 3.86 -9.45 6.34
CA CYS A 131 4.01 -10.33 5.18
C CYS A 131 2.76 -10.38 4.31
N ASP A 132 2.93 -10.82 3.07
CA ASP A 132 1.81 -11.01 2.15
C ASP A 132 0.83 -12.09 2.66
N ALA A 133 -0.47 -11.79 2.63
CA ALA A 133 -1.48 -12.73 3.11
C ALA A 133 -1.51 -14.06 2.32
N GLN A 134 -1.13 -14.07 1.03
CA GLN A 134 -1.03 -15.31 0.27
C GLN A 134 0.14 -16.16 0.77
N PHE A 135 1.26 -15.55 1.15
CA PHE A 135 2.36 -16.25 1.79
C PHE A 135 1.89 -16.93 3.08
N LEU A 136 1.18 -16.19 3.96
CA LEU A 136 0.66 -16.73 5.22
C LEU A 136 -0.28 -17.93 5.01
N ILE A 137 -1.21 -17.83 4.06
CA ILE A 137 -2.12 -18.93 3.71
C ILE A 137 -1.34 -20.14 3.21
N ASN A 138 -0.44 -19.93 2.24
CA ASN A 138 0.34 -21.00 1.65
C ASN A 138 1.19 -21.72 2.70
N GLU A 139 1.79 -20.97 3.62
CA GLU A 139 2.59 -21.54 4.70
C GLU A 139 1.73 -22.34 5.68
N ALA A 140 0.60 -21.78 6.12
CA ALA A 140 -0.31 -22.47 7.03
C ALA A 140 -0.89 -23.76 6.43
N PHE A 141 -1.20 -23.76 5.14
CA PHE A 141 -1.88 -24.88 4.50
C PHE A 141 -0.94 -26.05 4.16
N LYS A 142 0.38 -25.84 4.19
CA LYS A 142 1.35 -26.97 4.23
C LYS A 142 1.11 -27.88 5.43
N HIS A 143 0.52 -27.34 6.50
CA HIS A 143 0.18 -28.06 7.71
C HIS A 143 -1.33 -28.33 7.82
N GLY A 144 -2.04 -28.46 6.70
CA GLY A 144 -3.51 -28.53 6.64
C GLY A 144 -4.17 -29.71 7.38
N ASP A 145 -3.40 -30.71 7.82
CA ASP A 145 -3.89 -31.79 8.69
C ASP A 145 -3.89 -31.39 10.18
N MET A 146 -3.01 -30.47 10.58
CA MET A 146 -2.93 -29.89 11.93
C MET A 146 -3.68 -28.57 12.04
N MET A 147 -3.72 -27.79 10.94
CA MET A 147 -4.44 -26.54 10.86
C MET A 147 -5.93 -26.82 10.64
N HIS A 148 -6.77 -26.29 11.53
CA HIS A 148 -8.21 -26.46 11.47
C HIS A 148 -8.90 -25.12 11.22
N VAL A 149 -10.06 -25.17 10.60
CA VAL A 149 -10.97 -24.05 10.39
C VAL A 149 -12.32 -24.36 11.00
N ARG A 150 -12.95 -23.33 11.56
CA ARG A 150 -14.36 -23.34 11.94
C ARG A 150 -15.02 -22.04 11.50
N THR A 151 -16.34 -22.08 11.44
CA THR A 151 -17.17 -20.93 11.06
C THR A 151 -18.33 -20.73 12.04
N PRO A 152 -18.77 -19.47 12.25
CA PRO A 152 -19.94 -19.14 13.06
C PRO A 152 -21.28 -19.42 12.37
N ASN A 153 -21.26 -19.79 11.08
CA ASN A 153 -22.45 -20.18 10.31
C ASN A 153 -22.07 -21.33 9.36
N ILE A 154 -23.07 -22.10 8.93
CA ILE A 154 -22.91 -23.06 7.82
C ILE A 154 -22.75 -22.26 6.51
N ILE A 155 -21.82 -22.67 5.66
CA ILE A 155 -21.62 -22.06 4.34
C ILE A 155 -22.42 -22.85 3.31
N SER A 156 -23.63 -22.42 3.02
CA SER A 156 -24.54 -23.09 2.07
C SER A 156 -24.46 -22.52 0.65
N ASP A 157 -24.00 -21.28 0.50
CA ASP A 157 -24.04 -20.54 -0.76
C ASP A 157 -23.01 -19.39 -0.79
N SER A 158 -22.98 -18.67 -1.91
CA SER A 158 -22.07 -17.53 -2.09
C SER A 158 -22.37 -16.32 -1.19
N SER A 159 -23.59 -16.18 -0.68
CA SER A 159 -23.95 -15.06 0.21
C SER A 159 -23.44 -15.33 1.62
N SER A 160 -23.77 -16.50 2.16
CA SER A 160 -23.27 -16.99 3.46
C SER A 160 -21.74 -17.04 3.50
N LEU A 161 -21.08 -17.40 2.40
CA LEU A 161 -19.61 -17.34 2.27
C LEU A 161 -19.07 -15.91 2.49
N LYS A 162 -19.67 -14.90 1.86
CA LYS A 162 -19.22 -13.50 1.94
C LYS A 162 -19.40 -12.88 3.32
N ASP A 163 -20.46 -13.26 4.04
CA ASP A 163 -20.76 -12.72 5.37
C ASP A 163 -20.15 -13.53 6.53
N THR A 164 -19.45 -14.62 6.23
CA THR A 164 -18.83 -15.50 7.23
C THR A 164 -17.32 -15.36 7.24
N LEU A 165 -16.76 -15.07 8.43
CA LEU A 165 -15.32 -15.07 8.65
C LEU A 165 -14.84 -16.42 9.20
N PRO A 166 -13.73 -16.98 8.68
CA PRO A 166 -13.12 -18.18 9.24
C PRO A 166 -12.40 -17.88 10.56
N ASN A 167 -12.39 -18.87 11.45
CA ASN A 167 -11.48 -18.90 12.59
C ASN A 167 -10.56 -20.10 12.46
N PHE A 168 -9.25 -19.88 12.64
CA PHE A 168 -8.22 -20.90 12.48
C PHE A 168 -7.58 -21.25 13.82
N SER A 169 -7.11 -22.49 13.94
CA SER A 169 -6.28 -22.94 15.06
C SER A 169 -5.53 -24.20 14.64
N ALA A 170 -4.26 -24.33 15.02
CA ALA A 170 -3.59 -25.62 14.99
C ALA A 170 -4.06 -26.45 16.19
N LEU A 171 -4.46 -27.70 15.95
CA LEU A 171 -4.93 -28.62 16.98
C LEU A 171 -4.10 -29.92 16.95
N PRO A 172 -3.93 -30.60 18.10
CA PRO A 172 -3.30 -31.92 18.15
C PRO A 172 -4.00 -32.93 17.24
N LEU A 173 -3.24 -33.79 16.57
CA LEU A 173 -3.76 -34.78 15.62
C LEU A 173 -4.64 -35.86 16.27
N ASP A 174 -4.43 -36.12 17.56
CA ASP A 174 -5.19 -37.07 18.37
C ASP A 174 -6.44 -36.46 19.02
N ARG A 175 -6.66 -35.15 18.82
CA ARG A 175 -7.86 -34.47 19.31
C ARG A 175 -9.10 -35.02 18.60
N THR A 176 -10.10 -35.41 19.37
CA THR A 176 -11.39 -35.89 18.85
C THR A 176 -12.57 -35.03 19.29
N ASP A 177 -12.43 -34.32 20.41
CA ASP A 177 -13.47 -33.44 20.94
C ASP A 177 -13.61 -32.17 20.08
N GLY A 178 -14.86 -31.85 19.71
CA GLY A 178 -15.16 -30.66 18.92
C GLY A 178 -14.64 -30.70 17.49
N ILE A 179 -14.20 -31.86 16.99
CA ILE A 179 -13.86 -32.08 15.58
C ILE A 179 -15.11 -32.55 14.83
N SER A 180 -15.51 -31.83 13.79
CA SER A 180 -16.67 -32.21 13.01
C SER A 180 -16.36 -33.38 12.07
N PRO A 181 -17.27 -34.36 11.90
CA PRO A 181 -17.11 -35.43 10.92
C PRO A 181 -17.39 -34.95 9.49
N VAL A 182 -18.07 -33.81 9.33
CA VAL A 182 -18.45 -33.20 8.05
C VAL A 182 -17.72 -31.87 7.83
N THR A 183 -17.83 -31.29 6.64
CA THR A 183 -17.19 -30.00 6.29
C THR A 183 -18.07 -28.82 6.67
N ILE A 184 -17.49 -27.62 6.77
CA ILE A 184 -18.22 -26.37 7.08
C ILE A 184 -19.32 -25.99 6.07
N THR A 185 -19.35 -26.66 4.92
CA THR A 185 -20.35 -26.50 3.85
C THR A 185 -21.45 -27.56 3.88
N HIS A 186 -21.33 -28.56 4.75
CA HIS A 186 -22.32 -29.64 4.86
C HIS A 186 -23.53 -29.17 5.68
N PRO A 187 -24.78 -29.53 5.31
CA PRO A 187 -25.98 -29.14 6.06
C PRO A 187 -25.99 -29.57 7.53
N ASP A 188 -25.34 -30.70 7.84
CA ASP A 188 -25.24 -31.24 9.21
C ASP A 188 -24.04 -30.68 10.01
N TYR A 189 -23.29 -29.71 9.46
CA TYR A 189 -22.18 -29.09 10.18
C TYR A 189 -22.69 -28.37 11.42
N LYS A 190 -22.20 -28.78 12.59
CA LYS A 190 -22.47 -28.08 13.84
C LYS A 190 -21.55 -26.88 13.94
N VAL A 191 -22.15 -25.70 13.83
CA VAL A 191 -21.48 -24.42 13.94
C VAL A 191 -20.52 -24.38 15.14
N GLY A 192 -19.28 -23.95 14.88
CA GLY A 192 -18.23 -23.83 15.89
C GLY A 192 -17.35 -25.07 16.09
N GLU A 193 -17.71 -26.22 15.51
CA GLU A 193 -16.82 -27.39 15.46
C GLU A 193 -15.67 -27.17 14.47
N TRP A 194 -14.53 -27.78 14.77
CA TRP A 194 -13.31 -27.67 13.99
C TRP A 194 -13.27 -28.70 12.87
N VAL A 195 -12.76 -28.30 11.71
CA VAL A 195 -12.54 -29.19 10.58
C VAL A 195 -11.11 -28.99 10.05
N PRO A 196 -10.34 -30.06 9.80
CA PRO A 196 -9.02 -29.92 9.19
C PRO A 196 -9.10 -29.14 7.87
N VAL A 197 -8.19 -28.18 7.67
CA VAL A 197 -8.18 -27.32 6.49
C VAL A 197 -8.07 -28.14 5.20
N ASN A 198 -7.23 -29.18 5.17
CA ASN A 198 -7.11 -30.04 3.99
C ASN A 198 -8.44 -30.69 3.59
N ARG A 199 -9.25 -31.10 4.57
CA ARG A 199 -10.57 -31.68 4.34
C ARG A 199 -11.52 -30.64 3.76
N VAL A 200 -11.60 -29.46 4.37
CA VAL A 200 -12.48 -28.38 3.89
C VAL A 200 -12.09 -27.93 2.50
N ARG A 201 -10.79 -27.67 2.28
CA ARG A 201 -10.25 -27.24 0.99
C ARG A 201 -10.51 -28.29 -0.09
N GLY A 202 -10.22 -29.56 0.18
CA GLY A 202 -10.39 -30.66 -0.78
C GLY A 202 -11.84 -30.97 -1.13
N ALA A 203 -12.77 -30.75 -0.21
CA ALA A 203 -14.21 -30.98 -0.41
C ALA A 203 -15.02 -29.69 -0.61
N PHE A 204 -14.34 -28.57 -0.91
CA PHE A 204 -15.03 -27.29 -1.11
C PHE A 204 -15.90 -27.36 -2.37
N PRO A 205 -17.20 -26.97 -2.30
CA PRO A 205 -18.12 -27.13 -3.42
C PRO A 205 -17.67 -26.40 -4.70
N SER A 206 -17.88 -27.03 -5.85
CA SER A 206 -17.47 -26.48 -7.16
C SER A 206 -18.23 -25.20 -7.53
N ASP A 207 -19.50 -25.10 -7.14
CA ASP A 207 -20.34 -23.91 -7.28
C ASP A 207 -19.89 -22.74 -6.39
N LEU A 208 -19.13 -23.02 -5.33
CA LEU A 208 -18.41 -22.03 -4.53
C LEU A 208 -16.96 -21.81 -5.01
N GLY A 209 -16.58 -22.38 -6.15
CA GLY A 209 -15.26 -22.20 -6.77
C GLY A 209 -14.23 -23.27 -6.41
N GLY A 210 -14.61 -24.35 -5.72
CA GLY A 210 -13.70 -25.45 -5.38
C GLY A 210 -12.54 -25.00 -4.49
N GLN A 211 -11.38 -25.65 -4.63
CA GLN A 211 -10.17 -25.32 -3.86
C GLN A 211 -9.77 -23.85 -4.00
N ASP A 212 -9.81 -23.31 -5.21
CA ASP A 212 -9.48 -21.90 -5.48
C ASP A 212 -10.50 -20.94 -4.83
N GLY A 213 -11.77 -21.36 -4.77
CA GLY A 213 -12.83 -20.63 -4.09
C GLY A 213 -12.57 -20.51 -2.58
N PHE A 214 -12.18 -21.62 -1.95
CA PHE A 214 -11.76 -21.64 -0.55
C PHE A 214 -10.56 -20.70 -0.31
N ASP A 215 -9.51 -20.82 -1.13
CA ASP A 215 -8.30 -20.01 -0.99
C ASP A 215 -8.60 -18.50 -1.14
N LYS A 216 -9.46 -18.13 -2.12
CA LYS A 216 -9.91 -16.74 -2.33
C LYS A 216 -10.74 -16.21 -1.15
N TRP A 217 -11.60 -17.04 -0.57
CA TRP A 217 -12.40 -16.66 0.60
C TRP A 217 -11.52 -16.39 1.82
N VAL A 218 -10.54 -17.26 2.09
CA VAL A 218 -9.60 -17.03 3.19
C VAL A 218 -8.73 -15.80 2.93
N LEU A 219 -8.30 -15.59 1.68
CA LEU A 219 -7.52 -14.43 1.29
C LEU A 219 -8.29 -13.11 1.45
N SER A 220 -9.58 -13.08 1.11
CA SER A 220 -10.42 -11.90 1.28
C SER A 220 -10.71 -11.59 2.76
N ALA A 221 -10.71 -12.62 3.62
CA ALA A 221 -10.82 -12.46 5.06
C ALA A 221 -9.55 -11.87 5.71
N LEU A 222 -8.38 -12.02 5.06
CA LEU A 222 -7.09 -11.48 5.52
C LEU A 222 -6.73 -10.12 4.92
N ARG A 223 -7.58 -9.54 4.06
CA ARG A 223 -7.30 -8.29 3.34
C ARG A 223 -8.48 -7.33 3.37
N ILE A 224 -8.18 -6.06 3.15
CA ILE A 224 -9.18 -5.03 2.85
C ILE A 224 -9.31 -4.93 1.33
N ASP A 225 -10.50 -5.23 0.82
CA ASP A 225 -10.80 -5.12 -0.61
C ASP A 225 -11.22 -3.68 -0.96
N PRO A 226 -10.70 -3.07 -2.05
CA PRO A 226 -11.09 -1.72 -2.48
C PRO A 226 -12.60 -1.57 -2.73
N ALA A 227 -13.25 -2.57 -3.31
CA ALA A 227 -14.68 -2.53 -3.63
C ALA A 227 -15.51 -2.46 -2.34
N GLU A 228 -15.05 -3.09 -1.26
CA GLU A 228 -15.71 -3.04 0.06
C GLU A 228 -15.33 -1.79 0.84
N ALA A 229 -14.04 -1.41 0.83
CA ALA A 229 -13.50 -0.30 1.61
C ALA A 229 -14.18 1.03 1.29
N TYR A 230 -14.49 1.26 0.01
CA TYR A 230 -15.03 2.53 -0.46
C TYR A 230 -16.56 2.55 -0.58
N SER A 231 -17.23 1.42 -0.33
CA SER A 231 -18.69 1.31 -0.36
C SER A 231 -19.26 0.85 1.00
N ARG A 232 -19.07 -0.44 1.35
CA ARG A 232 -19.56 -1.08 2.58
C ARG A 232 -18.92 -0.48 3.83
N TYR A 233 -17.61 -0.28 3.81
CA TYR A 233 -16.81 0.20 4.94
C TYR A 233 -16.40 1.66 4.81
N ASN A 234 -17.31 2.50 4.31
CA ASN A 234 -17.06 3.89 3.92
C ASN A 234 -16.94 4.92 5.08
N SER A 235 -16.77 4.48 6.32
CA SER A 235 -16.53 5.35 7.47
C SER A 235 -15.40 4.80 8.33
N SER A 236 -14.78 5.65 9.15
CA SER A 236 -13.69 5.25 10.04
C SER A 236 -14.08 4.08 10.93
N GLU A 237 -15.24 4.10 11.57
CA GLU A 237 -15.72 3.01 12.44
C GLU A 237 -15.88 1.68 11.68
N LYS A 238 -16.52 1.74 10.50
CA LYS A 238 -16.75 0.55 9.68
C LYS A 238 -15.44 -0.04 9.15
N ILE A 239 -14.51 0.79 8.68
CA ILE A 239 -13.22 0.29 8.19
C ILE A 239 -12.36 -0.23 9.33
N TRP A 240 -12.42 0.35 10.54
CA TRP A 240 -11.76 -0.20 11.72
C TRP A 240 -12.32 -1.57 12.11
N THR A 241 -13.62 -1.80 11.93
CA THR A 241 -14.25 -3.11 12.16
C THR A 241 -13.71 -4.14 11.15
N LYS A 242 -13.67 -3.81 9.86
CA LYS A 242 -13.08 -4.68 8.83
C LYS A 242 -11.59 -4.91 9.08
N PHE A 243 -10.83 -3.87 9.41
CA PHE A 243 -9.41 -3.96 9.72
C PHE A 243 -9.17 -4.89 10.91
N GLY A 244 -9.85 -4.69 12.06
CA GLY A 244 -9.72 -5.59 13.21
C GLY A 244 -10.07 -7.04 12.89
N SER A 245 -11.05 -7.26 12.02
CA SER A 245 -11.43 -8.62 11.60
C SER A 245 -10.31 -9.36 10.88
N THR A 246 -9.47 -8.68 10.09
CA THR A 246 -8.35 -9.34 9.38
C THR A 246 -7.30 -9.87 10.36
N PHE A 247 -7.02 -9.13 11.44
CA PHE A 247 -6.14 -9.60 12.52
C PHE A 247 -6.73 -10.78 13.29
N GLY A 248 -8.05 -10.78 13.51
CA GLY A 248 -8.74 -11.90 14.14
C GLY A 248 -8.55 -13.21 13.38
N VAL A 249 -8.60 -13.15 12.05
CA VAL A 249 -8.34 -14.31 11.16
C VAL A 249 -6.85 -14.68 11.17
N ALA A 250 -5.95 -13.69 10.98
CA ALA A 250 -4.52 -13.90 10.91
C ALA A 250 -3.94 -14.53 12.19
N ARG A 251 -4.45 -14.12 13.36
CA ARG A 251 -4.01 -14.63 14.67
C ARG A 251 -4.09 -16.15 14.77
N GLY A 252 -5.17 -16.76 14.27
CA GLY A 252 -5.35 -18.21 14.31
C GLY A 252 -4.30 -18.98 13.50
N LEU A 253 -3.87 -18.40 12.38
CA LEU A 253 -2.82 -18.96 11.52
C LEU A 253 -1.43 -18.76 12.13
N LEU A 254 -1.16 -17.56 12.65
CA LEU A 254 0.13 -17.17 13.24
C LEU A 254 0.37 -17.76 14.63
N ALA A 255 -0.67 -18.22 15.33
CA ALA A 255 -0.53 -18.90 16.63
C ALA A 255 0.15 -20.28 16.52
N PHE A 256 0.33 -20.80 15.31
CA PHE A 256 1.03 -22.07 15.09
C PHE A 256 2.53 -21.83 14.87
N GLU A 257 3.37 -22.40 15.74
CA GLU A 257 4.81 -22.11 15.79
C GLU A 257 5.55 -22.29 14.44
N PRO A 258 5.34 -23.38 13.66
CA PRO A 258 6.02 -23.51 12.37
C PRO A 258 5.67 -22.40 11.38
N VAL A 259 4.41 -21.95 11.39
CA VAL A 259 3.93 -20.85 10.55
C VAL A 259 4.50 -19.52 11.03
N LEU A 260 4.53 -19.28 12.34
CA LEU A 260 5.13 -18.08 12.91
C LEU A 260 6.63 -17.98 12.57
N ALA A 261 7.37 -19.08 12.69
CA ALA A 261 8.79 -19.13 12.39
C ALA A 261 9.07 -18.80 10.90
N ALA A 262 8.31 -19.41 10.00
CA ALA A 262 8.39 -19.13 8.56
C ALA A 262 7.98 -17.69 8.22
N TYR A 263 6.94 -17.17 8.87
CA TYR A 263 6.47 -15.79 8.71
C TYR A 263 7.51 -14.76 9.17
N LEU A 264 8.14 -14.97 10.33
CA LEU A 264 9.23 -14.12 10.82
C LEU A 264 10.41 -14.10 9.86
N ARG A 265 10.76 -15.26 9.31
CA ARG A 265 11.83 -15.35 8.31
C ARG A 265 11.47 -14.56 7.04
N GLU A 266 10.25 -14.69 6.55
CA GLU A 266 9.78 -13.96 5.36
C GLU A 266 9.76 -12.45 5.60
N LEU A 267 9.32 -12.00 6.78
CA LEU A 267 9.33 -10.59 7.17
C LEU A 267 10.73 -9.99 7.05
N LEU A 268 11.74 -10.68 7.59
CA LEU A 268 13.13 -10.22 7.53
C LEU A 268 13.67 -10.20 6.09
N LEU A 269 13.38 -11.23 5.30
CA LEU A 269 13.81 -11.30 3.90
C LEU A 269 13.17 -10.21 3.05
N PHE A 270 11.86 -9.97 3.22
CA PHE A 270 11.15 -8.90 2.55
C PHE A 270 11.74 -7.53 2.93
N SER A 271 12.00 -7.32 4.23
CA SER A 271 12.62 -6.08 4.73
C SER A 271 13.98 -5.82 4.09
N ILE A 272 14.85 -6.83 4.04
CA ILE A 272 16.16 -6.75 3.37
C ILE A 272 15.98 -6.42 1.88
N SER A 273 15.03 -7.08 1.20
CA SER A 273 14.78 -6.87 -0.23
C SER A 273 14.28 -5.46 -0.56
N ASP A 274 13.63 -4.78 0.41
CA ASP A 274 13.19 -3.38 0.31
C ASP A 274 14.22 -2.40 0.91
N GLY A 275 15.47 -2.83 1.13
CA GLY A 275 16.55 -1.97 1.61
C GLY A 275 16.40 -1.53 3.08
N ILE A 276 15.59 -2.23 3.87
CA ILE A 276 15.44 -2.01 5.31
C ILE A 276 16.48 -2.88 6.04
N SER A 277 17.31 -2.24 6.86
CA SER A 277 18.41 -2.87 7.61
C SER A 277 18.07 -3.16 9.07
N TYR A 278 17.01 -2.55 9.61
CA TYR A 278 16.57 -2.72 10.99
C TYR A 278 15.05 -2.60 11.09
N VAL A 279 14.42 -3.41 11.93
CA VAL A 279 12.97 -3.42 12.10
C VAL A 279 12.61 -3.50 13.59
N GLU A 280 11.74 -2.59 14.03
CA GLU A 280 11.07 -2.67 15.33
C GLU A 280 9.58 -2.95 15.11
N CYS A 281 9.18 -4.20 15.40
CA CYS A 281 7.79 -4.61 15.31
C CYS A 281 7.08 -4.54 16.66
N ARG A 282 5.82 -4.15 16.61
CA ARG A 282 4.83 -4.30 17.66
C ARG A 282 4.18 -5.67 17.52
N MET A 283 4.00 -6.32 18.65
CA MET A 283 3.42 -7.66 18.76
C MET A 283 2.53 -7.74 19.97
N ASP A 284 1.35 -8.29 19.78
CA ASP A 284 0.49 -8.71 20.87
C ASP A 284 0.63 -10.22 21.07
N PHE A 285 1.58 -10.64 21.91
CA PHE A 285 1.88 -12.05 22.17
C PHE A 285 0.78 -12.77 22.96
N LEU A 286 -0.11 -12.02 23.62
CA LEU A 286 -1.12 -12.55 24.53
C LEU A 286 -2.47 -11.96 24.14
N GLY A 287 -3.31 -12.75 23.46
CA GLY A 287 -4.70 -12.34 23.25
C GLY A 287 -5.35 -12.05 24.60
N LYS A 288 -5.84 -10.81 24.79
CA LYS A 288 -6.79 -10.52 25.86
C LYS A 288 -8.12 -11.20 25.59
#